data_AF-A0A1G2EBI6-F1
#
_entry.id   AF-A0A1G2EBI6-F1
#
_cell.length_a   1.000
_cell.length_b   1.000
_cell.length_c   1.000
_cell.angle_alpha   90.00
_cell.angle_beta   90.00
_cell.angle_gamma   90.00
#
_symmetry.space_group_name_H-M   'P 1'
#
loop_
_entity.id
_entity.type
_entity.pdbx_description
1 polymer ?
#
loop_
_entity_poly.entity_id
_entity_poly.type
_entity_poly.pdbx_seq_one_letter_code
_entity_poly.pdbx_strand_id
1 'polypeptide(L)'
;SIIKAGVVFGLAELAKFSLILLIPLFALLALVWWLTKSGKLFSTFKILILVFTIGFLTLWPVYQYHTWNYPGQRQAQDTKLLLSSFGSRPLADSVAWMADKPILRPYAQYFLGLSMVLQRAVGGNTTYFMGEVSASGWKTYFPIVYFIKETLAFHILTIIAILYAIWLRKKPSFVVIALLSFIAIYWFFSLKSNLNIGVRHLLPTFPFAIILVSAMIVKLLKKPYLKIKYVILCGLILWQIISVISVYPSFLAYFNEAAGGPDKGHLYTVDSNMDWGQDLQRLNQWLEKNNINKIYLDYFGGSDTKYYLKEKYAQWWGDRDKKELPQGSYLAVSATFLQGGRGKPVQGFTSSSGFYNWLDDYEPVAKIGYSIFVYKIDN
;
A
#
# COMPACT_ATOMS: atom_id res chain seq x y z
N SER A 1 -21.60 18.50 15.18
CA SER A 1 -22.85 17.71 15.24
C SER A 1 -22.49 16.24 15.25
N ILE A 2 -23.08 15.45 16.17
CA ILE A 2 -22.84 14.02 16.33
C ILE A 2 -23.23 13.26 15.05
N ILE A 3 -24.34 13.66 14.41
CA ILE A 3 -24.82 13.05 13.16
C ILE A 3 -23.77 13.18 12.06
N LYS A 4 -23.23 14.38 11.85
CA LYS A 4 -22.19 14.62 10.83
C LYS A 4 -20.95 13.75 11.09
N ALA A 5 -20.51 13.67 12.35
CA ALA A 5 -19.36 12.85 12.72
C ALA A 5 -19.61 11.34 12.48
N GLY A 6 -20.81 10.85 12.83
CA GLY A 6 -21.20 9.47 12.60
C GLY A 6 -21.28 9.10 11.12
N VAL A 7 -21.91 9.95 10.30
CA VAL A 7 -21.98 9.72 8.84
C VAL A 7 -20.59 9.74 8.21
N VAL A 8 -19.73 10.71 8.56
CA VAL A 8 -18.35 10.76 8.04
C VAL A 8 -17.54 9.53 8.48
N PHE A 9 -17.72 9.05 9.71
CA PHE A 9 -17.10 7.80 10.15
C PHE A 9 -17.61 6.62 9.33
N GLY A 10 -18.92 6.48 9.11
CA GLY A 10 -19.48 5.43 8.24
C GLY A 10 -18.96 5.50 6.80
N LEU A 11 -18.84 6.69 6.22
CA LEU A 11 -18.24 6.90 4.89
C LEU A 11 -16.75 6.51 4.84
N ALA A 12 -16.01 6.75 5.92
CA ALA A 12 -14.62 6.32 6.02
C ALA A 12 -14.50 4.79 6.02
N GLU A 13 -15.32 4.10 6.81
CA GLU A 13 -15.39 2.63 6.83
C GLU A 13 -15.81 2.04 5.47
N LEU A 14 -16.69 2.71 4.73
CA LEU A 14 -17.07 2.34 3.36
C LEU A 14 -15.93 2.53 2.35
N ALA A 15 -15.08 3.54 2.55
CA ALA A 15 -14.00 3.84 1.63
C ALA A 15 -12.83 2.85 1.73
N LYS A 16 -12.50 2.38 2.95
CA LYS A 16 -11.37 1.45 3.15
C LYS A 16 -11.45 0.73 4.50
N PHE A 17 -11.38 -0.61 4.47
CA PHE A 17 -11.41 -1.45 5.68
C PHE A 17 -10.30 -1.16 6.69
N SER A 18 -9.12 -0.66 6.28
CA SER A 18 -8.05 -0.30 7.23
C SER A 18 -8.37 0.93 8.08
N LEU A 19 -9.42 1.68 7.73
CA LEU A 19 -9.92 2.80 8.53
C LEU A 19 -10.70 2.36 9.76
N ILE A 20 -10.97 1.06 9.94
CA ILE A 20 -11.48 0.49 11.20
C ILE A 20 -10.62 0.90 12.43
N LEU A 21 -9.35 1.26 12.20
CA LEU A 21 -8.43 1.84 13.18
C LEU A 21 -8.91 3.21 13.74
N LEU A 22 -9.91 3.84 13.13
CA LEU A 22 -10.60 4.99 13.69
C LEU A 22 -11.37 4.64 14.97
N ILE A 23 -11.80 3.38 15.16
CA ILE A 23 -12.45 2.93 16.40
C ILE A 23 -11.52 3.06 17.60
N PRO A 24 -10.34 2.39 17.65
CA PRO A 24 -9.41 2.54 18.77
C PRO A 24 -8.87 3.98 18.88
N LEU A 25 -8.73 4.72 17.77
CA LEU A 25 -8.40 6.14 17.83
C LEU A 25 -9.47 6.93 18.59
N PHE A 26 -10.74 6.82 18.20
CA PHE A 26 -11.81 7.61 18.82
C PHE A 26 -12.01 7.23 20.29
N ALA A 27 -11.81 5.96 20.66
CA ALA A 27 -11.77 5.53 22.05
C ALA A 27 -10.63 6.20 22.84
N LEU A 28 -9.41 6.24 22.27
CA LEU A 28 -8.27 6.96 22.86
C LEU A 28 -8.54 8.46 22.99
N LEU A 29 -9.09 9.10 21.96
CA LEU A 29 -9.41 10.53 21.97
C LEU A 29 -10.53 10.86 22.96
N ALA A 30 -11.53 9.99 23.09
CA ALA A 30 -12.56 10.10 24.12
C ALA A 30 -11.96 10.01 25.53
N LEU A 31 -11.05 9.07 25.76
CA LEU A 31 -10.34 8.94 27.04
C LEU A 31 -9.53 10.21 27.36
N VAL A 32 -8.72 10.69 26.41
CA VAL A 32 -7.93 11.93 26.58
C VAL A 32 -8.83 13.14 26.82
N TRP A 33 -9.94 13.26 26.08
CA TRP A 33 -10.90 14.34 26.24
C TRP A 33 -11.58 14.32 27.62
N TRP A 34 -11.97 13.13 28.08
CA TRP A 34 -12.56 12.95 29.40
C TRP A 34 -11.58 13.40 30.50
N LEU A 35 -10.34 12.93 30.46
CA LEU A 35 -9.32 13.21 31.48
C LEU A 35 -8.87 14.68 31.49
N THR A 36 -8.86 15.35 30.34
CA THR A 36 -8.23 16.68 30.22
C THR A 36 -9.20 17.85 30.08
N LYS A 37 -10.46 17.61 29.67
CA LYS A 37 -11.41 18.67 29.33
C LYS A 37 -12.78 18.48 29.94
N SER A 38 -13.39 17.30 29.77
CA SER A 38 -14.81 17.13 30.10
C SER A 38 -15.06 16.87 31.59
N GLY A 39 -14.25 16.00 32.22
CA GLY A 39 -14.53 15.46 33.56
C GLY A 39 -15.77 14.55 33.64
N LYS A 40 -16.65 14.54 32.62
CA LYS A 40 -17.90 13.76 32.58
C LYS A 40 -17.75 12.50 31.73
N LEU A 41 -17.42 11.38 32.38
CA LEU A 41 -17.19 10.08 31.72
C LEU A 41 -18.39 9.68 30.85
N PHE A 42 -19.58 9.60 31.44
CA PHE A 42 -20.78 9.10 30.78
C PHE A 42 -21.15 9.90 29.51
N SER A 43 -21.05 11.23 29.57
CA SER A 43 -21.34 12.09 28.42
C SER A 43 -20.38 11.86 27.26
N THR A 44 -19.10 11.63 27.56
CA THR A 44 -18.07 11.43 26.53
C THR A 44 -18.27 10.09 25.81
N PHE A 45 -18.52 9.03 26.57
CA PHE A 45 -18.80 7.70 26.00
C PHE A 45 -20.14 7.62 25.28
N LYS A 46 -21.16 8.34 25.75
CA LYS A 46 -22.44 8.46 25.03
C LYS A 46 -22.24 9.05 23.62
N ILE A 47 -21.42 10.09 23.48
CA ILE A 47 -21.11 10.68 22.17
C ILE A 47 -20.42 9.65 21.27
N LEU A 48 -19.43 8.93 21.80
CA LEU A 48 -18.69 7.91 21.05
C LEU A 48 -19.62 6.80 20.53
N ILE A 49 -20.50 6.27 21.38
CA ILE A 49 -21.48 5.24 21.02
C ILE A 49 -22.43 5.76 19.93
N LEU A 50 -22.91 7.00 20.05
CA LEU A 50 -23.80 7.58 19.04
C LEU A 50 -23.09 7.76 17.68
N VAL A 51 -21.83 8.20 17.67
CA VAL A 51 -21.04 8.31 16.45
C VAL A 51 -20.89 6.96 15.77
N PHE A 52 -20.50 5.92 16.51
CA PHE A 52 -20.38 4.57 15.95
C PHE A 52 -21.72 4.01 15.47
N THR A 53 -22.78 4.18 16.25
CA THR A 53 -24.13 3.71 15.88
C THR A 53 -24.56 4.33 14.56
N ILE A 54 -24.46 5.66 14.42
CA ILE A 54 -24.79 6.36 13.16
C ILE A 54 -23.88 5.90 12.02
N GLY A 55 -22.60 5.68 12.28
CA GLY A 55 -21.67 5.15 11.29
C GLY A 55 -22.02 3.77 10.78
N PHE A 56 -22.31 2.82 11.68
CA PHE A 56 -22.75 1.48 11.29
C PHE A 56 -24.08 1.53 10.54
N LEU A 57 -25.05 2.36 10.97
CA LEU A 57 -26.28 2.58 10.22
C LEU A 57 -26.04 3.11 8.80
N THR A 58 -24.96 3.88 8.58
CA THR A 58 -24.58 4.38 7.26
C THR A 58 -24.06 3.26 6.34
N LEU A 59 -23.48 2.19 6.90
CA LEU A 59 -22.99 1.05 6.11
C LEU A 59 -24.14 0.24 5.49
N TRP A 60 -25.24 0.13 6.22
CA TRP A 60 -26.35 -0.76 5.90
C TRP A 60 -26.92 -0.55 4.49
N PRO A 61 -27.34 0.65 4.05
CA PRO A 61 -27.94 0.83 2.73
C PRO A 61 -26.96 0.47 1.59
N VAL A 62 -25.67 0.77 1.76
CA VAL A 62 -24.66 0.45 0.75
C VAL A 62 -24.48 -1.06 0.62
N TYR A 63 -24.31 -1.77 1.73
CA TYR A 63 -24.14 -3.23 1.67
C TYR A 63 -25.44 -3.97 1.37
N GLN A 64 -26.60 -3.43 1.71
CA GLN A 64 -27.89 -3.99 1.31
C GLN A 64 -28.02 -4.00 -0.21
N TYR A 65 -27.59 -2.94 -0.89
CA TYR A 65 -27.56 -2.91 -2.35
C TYR A 65 -26.70 -4.06 -2.93
N HIS A 66 -25.55 -4.35 -2.31
CA HIS A 66 -24.65 -5.42 -2.75
C HIS A 66 -25.17 -6.84 -2.44
N THR A 67 -26.04 -7.00 -1.44
CA THR A 67 -26.57 -8.31 -1.01
C THR A 67 -28.01 -8.58 -1.47
N TRP A 68 -28.70 -7.59 -2.05
CA TRP A 68 -30.13 -7.68 -2.39
C TRP A 68 -30.48 -8.90 -3.24
N ASN A 69 -29.69 -9.16 -4.29
CA ASN A 69 -29.87 -10.31 -5.19
C ASN A 69 -28.97 -11.51 -4.84
N TYR A 70 -28.26 -11.45 -3.72
CA TYR A 70 -27.43 -12.55 -3.26
C TYR A 70 -28.30 -13.51 -2.44
N PRO A 71 -28.46 -14.80 -2.77
CA PRO A 71 -29.22 -15.71 -1.92
C PRO A 71 -28.56 -15.88 -0.54
N GLY A 72 -29.34 -15.78 0.55
CA GLY A 72 -28.80 -15.78 1.92
C GLY A 72 -28.06 -17.06 2.29
N GLN A 73 -28.60 -18.23 1.93
CA GLN A 73 -27.91 -19.51 2.15
C GLN A 73 -26.58 -19.57 1.39
N ARG A 74 -26.53 -19.02 0.17
CA ARG A 74 -25.31 -18.97 -0.64
C ARG A 74 -24.28 -18.02 -0.02
N GLN A 75 -24.70 -16.83 0.42
CA GLN A 75 -23.84 -15.89 1.13
C GLN A 75 -23.21 -16.52 2.37
N ALA A 76 -23.99 -17.26 3.17
CA ALA A 76 -23.47 -17.96 4.35
C ALA A 76 -22.46 -19.07 3.98
N GLN A 77 -22.73 -19.85 2.93
CA GLN A 77 -21.81 -20.88 2.43
C GLN A 77 -20.48 -20.28 1.95
N ASP A 78 -20.56 -19.26 1.09
CA ASP A 78 -19.39 -18.58 0.55
C ASP A 78 -18.60 -17.88 1.66
N THR A 79 -19.27 -17.28 2.66
CA THR A 79 -18.63 -16.71 3.86
C THR A 79 -17.86 -17.76 4.65
N LYS A 80 -18.45 -18.95 4.88
CA LYS A 80 -17.77 -20.06 5.58
C LYS A 80 -16.54 -20.54 4.81
N LEU A 81 -16.64 -20.64 3.49
CA LEU A 81 -15.53 -21.05 2.63
C LEU A 81 -14.38 -20.04 2.68
N LEU A 82 -14.70 -18.76 2.46
CA LEU A 82 -13.71 -17.68 2.45
C LEU A 82 -13.03 -17.48 3.81
N LEU A 83 -13.77 -17.68 4.91
CA LEU A 83 -13.22 -17.58 6.27
C LEU A 83 -12.78 -18.93 6.84
N SER A 84 -12.65 -19.98 6.03
CA SER A 84 -12.26 -21.32 6.51
C SER A 84 -10.91 -21.34 7.23
N SER A 85 -9.97 -20.49 6.82
CA SER A 85 -8.62 -20.36 7.38
C SER A 85 -8.42 -19.10 8.25
N PHE A 86 -9.48 -18.36 8.58
CA PHE A 86 -9.44 -17.22 9.50
C PHE A 86 -8.95 -17.60 10.92
N GLY A 87 -8.20 -16.75 11.60
CA GLY A 87 -7.62 -17.13 12.90
C GLY A 87 -8.64 -17.42 14.01
N SER A 88 -9.75 -16.67 14.04
CA SER A 88 -10.77 -16.77 15.10
C SER A 88 -12.05 -17.44 14.61
N ARG A 89 -12.27 -18.70 15.00
CA ARG A 89 -13.49 -19.45 14.67
C ARG A 89 -14.77 -18.76 15.17
N PRO A 90 -14.86 -18.28 16.43
CA PRO A 90 -16.07 -17.61 16.90
C PRO A 90 -16.44 -16.37 16.07
N LEU A 91 -15.44 -15.59 15.64
CA LEU A 91 -15.70 -14.43 14.77
C LEU A 91 -16.14 -14.87 13.37
N ALA A 92 -15.46 -15.85 12.76
CA ALA A 92 -15.83 -16.36 11.44
C ALA A 92 -17.26 -16.94 11.42
N ASP A 93 -17.60 -17.74 12.42
CA ASP A 93 -18.91 -18.38 12.55
C ASP A 93 -20.01 -17.35 12.81
N SER A 94 -19.72 -16.29 13.57
CA SER A 94 -20.65 -15.17 13.79
C SER A 94 -20.94 -14.43 12.48
N VAL A 95 -19.90 -14.15 11.67
CA VAL A 95 -20.06 -13.49 10.36
C VAL A 95 -20.88 -14.38 9.42
N ALA A 96 -20.59 -15.68 9.37
CA ALA A 96 -21.35 -16.64 8.58
C ALA A 96 -22.81 -16.76 9.03
N TRP A 97 -23.07 -16.77 10.35
CA TRP A 97 -24.42 -16.80 10.89
C TRP A 97 -25.21 -15.54 10.55
N MET A 98 -24.59 -14.35 10.58
CA MET A 98 -25.27 -13.11 10.18
C MET A 98 -25.64 -13.10 8.68
N ALA A 99 -24.92 -13.85 7.86
CA ALA A 99 -25.00 -13.82 6.41
C ALA A 99 -26.27 -14.43 5.80
N ASP A 100 -27.13 -15.06 6.60
CA ASP A 100 -28.46 -15.51 6.19
C ASP A 100 -29.62 -14.80 6.94
N LYS A 101 -29.33 -13.87 7.86
CA LYS A 101 -30.36 -13.16 8.67
C LYS A 101 -30.77 -11.83 8.01
N PRO A 102 -32.03 -11.66 7.57
CA PRO A 102 -32.43 -10.56 6.68
C PRO A 102 -31.86 -9.17 7.00
N ILE A 103 -31.89 -8.75 8.28
CA ILE A 103 -31.41 -7.42 8.72
C ILE A 103 -29.87 -7.37 8.84
N LEU A 104 -29.21 -8.48 9.17
CA LEU A 104 -27.78 -8.54 9.47
C LEU A 104 -26.92 -8.85 8.25
N ARG A 105 -27.50 -9.35 7.16
CA ARG A 105 -26.80 -9.73 5.93
C ARG A 105 -25.91 -8.62 5.32
N PRO A 106 -26.31 -7.34 5.31
CA PRO A 106 -25.44 -6.25 4.89
C PRO A 106 -24.19 -6.12 5.76
N TYR A 107 -24.36 -6.20 7.09
CA TYR A 107 -23.24 -6.15 8.03
C TYR A 107 -22.35 -7.37 7.89
N ALA A 108 -22.91 -8.56 7.67
CA ALA A 108 -22.14 -9.77 7.40
C ALA A 108 -21.21 -9.59 6.19
N GLN A 109 -21.68 -8.94 5.12
CA GLN A 109 -20.88 -8.66 3.94
C GLN A 109 -19.73 -7.67 4.23
N TYR A 110 -19.99 -6.62 5.01
CA TYR A 110 -18.92 -5.72 5.48
C TYR A 110 -17.88 -6.46 6.32
N PHE A 111 -18.32 -7.23 7.32
CA PHE A 111 -17.45 -7.96 8.22
C PHE A 111 -16.68 -9.08 7.52
N LEU A 112 -17.25 -9.73 6.51
CA LEU A 112 -16.53 -10.66 5.64
C LEU A 112 -15.32 -9.95 4.99
N GLY A 113 -15.53 -8.79 4.37
CA GLY A 113 -14.45 -8.02 3.76
C GLY A 113 -13.38 -7.58 4.77
N LEU A 114 -13.80 -7.11 5.94
CA LEU A 114 -12.88 -6.76 7.03
C LEU A 114 -12.07 -7.98 7.50
N SER A 115 -12.71 -9.13 7.71
CA SER A 115 -12.06 -10.37 8.10
C SER A 115 -11.06 -10.84 7.04
N MET A 116 -11.38 -10.76 5.75
CA MET A 116 -10.46 -11.10 4.67
C MET A 116 -9.20 -10.20 4.68
N VAL A 117 -9.36 -8.90 4.93
CA VAL A 117 -8.22 -7.97 5.07
C VAL A 117 -7.35 -8.30 6.28
N LEU A 118 -7.97 -8.57 7.44
CA LEU A 118 -7.25 -8.97 8.64
C LEU A 118 -6.49 -10.29 8.44
N GLN A 119 -7.11 -11.26 7.79
CA GLN A 119 -6.48 -12.53 7.45
C GLN A 119 -5.27 -12.33 6.55
N ARG A 120 -5.40 -11.48 5.53
CA ARG A 120 -4.31 -11.18 4.60
C ARG A 120 -3.16 -10.44 5.30
N ALA A 121 -3.46 -9.54 6.24
CA ALA A 121 -2.46 -8.84 7.05
C ALA A 121 -1.64 -9.78 7.95
N VAL A 122 -2.25 -10.85 8.46
CA VAL A 122 -1.58 -11.86 9.29
C VAL A 122 -0.85 -12.89 8.44
N GLY A 123 -1.44 -13.36 7.35
CA GLY A 123 -0.89 -14.45 6.53
C GLY A 123 0.36 -14.09 5.72
N GLY A 124 0.53 -12.82 5.35
CA GLY A 124 1.66 -12.37 4.54
C GLY A 124 1.57 -12.75 3.06
N ASN A 125 2.67 -12.54 2.35
CA ASN A 125 2.85 -12.86 0.94
C ASN A 125 4.33 -13.00 0.61
N THR A 126 4.67 -13.85 -0.36
CA THR A 126 6.03 -13.91 -0.90
C THR A 126 6.42 -12.53 -1.42
N THR A 127 7.47 -11.97 -0.85
CA THR A 127 7.92 -10.61 -1.08
C THR A 127 9.44 -10.61 -1.18
N TYR A 128 9.98 -9.80 -2.10
CA TYR A 128 11.39 -9.45 -2.11
C TYR A 128 11.61 -8.11 -1.39
N PHE A 129 12.61 -8.08 -0.51
CA PHE A 129 13.02 -6.87 0.20
C PHE A 129 14.53 -6.88 0.47
N MET A 130 15.23 -5.87 -0.03
CA MET A 130 16.67 -5.63 0.20
C MET A 130 17.56 -6.86 -0.02
N GLY A 131 17.33 -7.60 -1.12
CA GLY A 131 18.11 -8.78 -1.47
C GLY A 131 17.62 -10.09 -0.87
N GLU A 132 16.60 -10.06 0.01
CA GLU A 132 16.02 -11.25 0.64
C GLU A 132 14.63 -11.55 0.09
N VAL A 133 14.21 -12.81 0.19
CA VAL A 133 12.82 -13.25 -0.06
C VAL A 133 12.25 -13.95 1.15
N SER A 134 11.01 -13.61 1.49
CA SER A 134 10.27 -14.16 2.62
C SER A 134 8.78 -14.28 2.29
N ALA A 135 8.12 -15.25 2.92
CA ALA A 135 6.66 -15.36 2.96
C ALA A 135 6.05 -14.56 4.13
N SER A 136 6.88 -14.14 5.09
CA SER A 136 6.53 -13.24 6.20
C SER A 136 6.98 -11.81 5.91
N GLY A 137 6.56 -10.85 6.76
CA GLY A 137 6.97 -9.45 6.62
C GLY A 137 8.22 -9.08 7.44
N TRP A 138 8.83 -7.96 7.08
CA TRP A 138 9.87 -7.26 7.84
C TRP A 138 9.28 -6.04 8.55
N LYS A 139 9.60 -5.88 9.83
CA LYS A 139 9.22 -4.67 10.59
C LYS A 139 9.83 -3.40 10.00
N THR A 140 10.98 -3.52 9.33
CA THR A 140 11.70 -2.41 8.69
C THR A 140 11.18 -2.06 7.30
N TYR A 141 10.29 -2.87 6.72
CA TYR A 141 9.77 -2.67 5.35
C TYR A 141 9.15 -1.29 5.20
N PHE A 142 8.09 -0.97 5.95
CA PHE A 142 7.37 0.29 5.80
C PHE A 142 8.24 1.53 6.09
N PRO A 143 9.07 1.58 7.15
CA PRO A 143 9.99 2.70 7.36
C PRO A 143 10.95 2.93 6.18
N ILE A 144 11.58 1.88 5.67
CA ILE A 144 12.56 1.99 4.59
C ILE A 144 11.86 2.35 3.28
N VAL A 145 10.77 1.67 2.96
CA VAL A 145 9.98 1.92 1.75
C VAL A 145 9.40 3.34 1.75
N TYR A 146 8.87 3.83 2.88
CA TYR A 146 8.45 5.24 3.00
C TYR A 146 9.62 6.20 2.75
N PHE A 147 10.79 5.91 3.33
CA PHE A 147 11.95 6.78 3.15
C PHE A 147 12.41 6.86 1.69
N ILE A 148 12.41 5.76 0.95
CA ILE A 148 12.88 5.72 -0.45
C ILE A 148 11.79 6.07 -1.48
N LYS A 149 10.51 5.94 -1.14
CA LYS A 149 9.39 6.25 -2.06
C LYS A 149 8.87 7.67 -1.93
N GLU A 150 9.02 8.30 -0.77
CA GLU A 150 8.67 9.72 -0.61
C GLU A 150 9.79 10.65 -1.08
N THR A 151 9.41 11.82 -1.58
CA THR A 151 10.38 12.78 -2.11
C THR A 151 11.32 13.29 -1.01
N LEU A 152 12.61 13.45 -1.33
CA LEU A 152 13.59 13.99 -0.38
C LEU A 152 13.21 15.39 0.10
N ALA A 153 12.62 16.21 -0.77
CA ALA A 153 12.07 17.51 -0.42
C ALA A 153 11.04 17.44 0.72
N PHE A 154 10.11 16.48 0.66
CA PHE A 154 9.11 16.30 1.72
C PHE A 154 9.74 15.81 3.04
N HIS A 155 10.75 14.93 2.98
CA HIS A 155 11.51 14.54 4.17
C HIS A 155 12.21 15.72 4.83
N ILE A 156 12.85 16.59 4.04
CA ILE A 156 13.49 17.81 4.54
C ILE A 156 12.46 18.75 5.19
N LEU A 157 11.31 18.98 4.54
CA LEU A 157 10.22 19.78 5.12
C LEU A 157 9.70 19.17 6.43
N THR A 158 9.61 17.84 6.50
CA THR A 158 9.20 17.12 7.71
C THR A 158 10.22 17.32 8.84
N ILE A 159 11.51 17.20 8.56
CA ILE A 159 12.58 17.44 9.55
C ILE A 159 12.53 18.89 10.04
N ILE A 160 12.43 19.87 9.13
CA ILE A 160 12.31 21.30 9.49
C ILE A 160 11.09 21.53 10.38
N ALA A 161 9.93 20.94 10.04
CA ALA A 161 8.71 21.06 10.81
C ALA A 161 8.85 20.49 12.24
N ILE A 162 9.46 19.31 12.38
CA ILE A 162 9.70 18.67 13.69
C ILE A 162 10.66 19.49 14.53
N LEU A 163 11.82 19.87 13.97
CA LEU A 163 12.82 20.68 14.69
C LEU A 163 12.24 22.03 15.14
N TYR A 164 11.45 22.67 14.28
CA TYR A 164 10.78 23.92 14.63
C TYR A 164 9.71 23.74 15.71
N ALA A 165 8.93 22.66 15.65
CA ALA A 165 7.95 22.34 16.69
C ALA A 165 8.61 22.12 18.06
N ILE A 166 9.75 21.41 18.09
CA ILE A 166 10.56 21.20 19.29
C ILE A 166 11.12 22.53 19.81
N TRP A 167 11.67 23.36 18.92
CA TRP A 167 12.21 24.68 19.27
C TRP A 167 11.15 25.60 19.90
N LEU A 168 9.91 25.58 19.41
CA LEU A 168 8.81 26.37 19.99
C LEU A 168 8.46 25.96 21.43
N ARG A 169 8.78 24.73 21.86
CA ARG A 169 8.47 24.17 23.20
C ARG A 169 7.00 24.36 23.63
N LYS A 170 6.07 24.44 22.66
CA LYS A 170 4.63 24.62 22.93
C LYS A 170 3.95 23.27 23.11
N LYS A 171 3.04 23.19 24.08
CA LYS A 171 2.17 22.02 24.23
C LYS A 171 1.30 21.85 22.97
N PRO A 172 1.22 20.63 22.40
CA PRO A 172 0.40 20.39 21.23
C PRO A 172 -1.09 20.61 21.56
N SER A 173 -1.82 21.21 20.64
CA SER A 173 -3.28 21.31 20.76
C SER A 173 -3.93 19.93 20.67
N PHE A 174 -5.16 19.79 21.15
CA PHE A 174 -5.93 18.54 21.02
C PHE A 174 -6.01 18.04 19.57
N VAL A 175 -6.15 18.95 18.60
CA VAL A 175 -6.17 18.60 17.17
C VAL A 175 -4.83 17.98 16.75
N VAL A 176 -3.71 18.58 17.12
CA VAL A 176 -2.37 18.03 16.80
C VAL A 176 -2.18 16.66 17.43
N ILE A 177 -2.63 16.48 18.68
CA ILE A 177 -2.62 15.17 19.35
C ILE A 177 -3.45 14.17 18.55
N ALA A 178 -4.66 14.52 18.11
CA ALA A 178 -5.51 13.63 17.32
C ALA A 178 -4.87 13.19 16.00
N LEU A 179 -4.28 14.12 15.24
CA LEU A 179 -3.60 13.80 13.98
C LEU A 179 -2.36 12.89 14.22
N LEU A 180 -1.55 13.21 15.23
CA LEU A 180 -0.38 12.40 15.60
C LEU A 180 -0.78 11.01 16.11
N SER A 181 -1.84 10.91 16.91
CA SER A 181 -2.36 9.63 17.39
C SER A 181 -2.85 8.75 16.25
N PHE A 182 -3.50 9.32 15.23
CA PHE A 182 -3.89 8.55 14.05
C PHE A 182 -2.67 7.99 13.31
N ILE A 183 -1.67 8.84 13.04
CA ILE A 183 -0.41 8.41 12.41
C ILE A 183 0.24 7.30 13.26
N ALA A 184 0.38 7.52 14.57
CA ALA A 184 1.03 6.56 15.47
C ALA A 184 0.32 5.20 15.52
N ILE A 185 -1.02 5.19 15.65
CA ILE A 185 -1.82 3.95 15.65
C ILE A 185 -1.67 3.24 14.30
N TYR A 186 -1.83 3.96 13.20
CA TYR A 186 -1.77 3.37 11.86
C TYR A 186 -0.39 2.76 11.57
N TRP A 187 0.69 3.48 11.92
CA TRP A 187 2.06 2.98 11.79
C TRP A 187 2.33 1.80 12.71
N PHE A 188 1.84 1.82 13.95
CA PHE A 188 1.97 0.69 14.87
C PHE A 188 1.40 -0.61 14.29
N PHE A 189 0.20 -0.56 13.70
CA PHE A 189 -0.40 -1.72 13.06
C PHE A 189 0.31 -2.09 11.74
N SER A 190 0.77 -1.10 10.98
CA SER A 190 1.54 -1.35 9.74
C SER A 190 2.85 -2.09 10.02
N LEU A 191 3.59 -1.70 11.07
CA LEU A 191 4.84 -2.34 11.49
C LEU A 191 4.66 -3.78 12.02
N LYS A 192 3.43 -4.14 12.42
CA LYS A 192 3.08 -5.50 12.87
C LYS A 192 2.47 -6.36 11.77
N SER A 193 2.11 -5.77 10.64
CA SER A 193 1.50 -6.47 9.51
C SER A 193 2.55 -7.26 8.72
N ASN A 194 2.23 -8.49 8.37
CA ASN A 194 3.04 -9.31 7.45
C ASN A 194 2.78 -8.96 5.97
N LEU A 195 1.75 -8.15 5.70
CA LEU A 195 1.43 -7.69 4.34
C LEU A 195 2.34 -6.53 3.94
N ASN A 196 3.51 -6.86 3.39
CA ASN A 196 4.54 -5.92 2.96
C ASN A 196 4.54 -5.79 1.44
N ILE A 197 3.48 -5.18 0.89
CA ILE A 197 3.26 -5.05 -0.55
C ILE A 197 2.90 -3.60 -0.93
N GLY A 198 3.89 -2.72 -0.95
CA GLY A 198 3.74 -1.36 -1.42
C GLY A 198 3.61 -0.29 -0.35
N VAL A 199 4.25 0.86 -0.58
CA VAL A 199 4.07 2.08 0.25
C VAL A 199 2.60 2.53 0.33
N ARG A 200 1.78 2.14 -0.65
CA ARG A 200 0.35 2.50 -0.74
C ARG A 200 -0.48 2.11 0.48
N HIS A 201 -0.01 1.14 1.27
CA HIS A 201 -0.66 0.76 2.52
C HIS A 201 -0.54 1.84 3.60
N LEU A 202 0.42 2.76 3.50
CA LEU A 202 0.60 3.90 4.41
C LEU A 202 -0.16 5.17 3.99
N LEU A 203 -0.73 5.20 2.77
CA LEU A 203 -1.42 6.39 2.21
C LEU A 203 -2.42 7.05 3.17
N PRO A 204 -3.21 6.31 3.99
CA PRO A 204 -4.11 6.96 4.93
C PRO A 204 -3.43 7.95 5.88
N THR A 205 -2.14 7.75 6.18
CA THR A 205 -1.37 8.64 7.08
C THR A 205 -0.86 9.91 6.42
N PHE A 206 -0.75 9.93 5.08
CA PHE A 206 -0.08 11.02 4.36
C PHE A 206 -0.80 12.36 4.47
N PRO A 207 -2.14 12.45 4.34
CA PRO A 207 -2.85 13.72 4.53
C PRO A 207 -2.58 14.35 5.90
N PHE A 208 -2.51 13.52 6.95
CA PHE A 208 -2.25 13.97 8.32
C PHE A 208 -0.81 14.48 8.48
N ALA A 209 0.16 13.77 7.91
CA ALA A 209 1.56 14.20 7.90
C ALA A 209 1.71 15.53 7.15
N ILE A 210 1.12 15.65 5.96
CA ILE A 210 1.15 16.88 5.15
C ILE A 210 0.53 18.05 5.93
N ILE A 211 -0.64 17.88 6.54
CA ILE A 211 -1.28 18.94 7.35
C ILE A 211 -0.38 19.39 8.49
N LEU A 212 0.23 18.45 9.23
CA LEU A 212 1.12 18.76 10.35
C LEU A 212 2.38 19.50 9.90
N VAL A 213 3.01 19.04 8.81
CA VAL A 213 4.19 19.68 8.21
C VAL A 213 3.82 21.08 7.73
N SER A 214 2.78 21.23 6.90
CA SER A 214 2.32 22.52 6.41
C SER A 214 1.99 23.50 7.54
N ALA A 215 1.33 23.04 8.60
CA ALA A 215 1.00 23.88 9.74
C ALA A 215 2.25 24.42 10.47
N MET A 216 3.33 23.64 10.56
CA MET A 216 4.58 24.11 11.14
C MET A 216 5.36 25.01 10.20
N ILE A 217 5.40 24.68 8.90
CA ILE A 217 6.07 25.53 7.89
C ILE A 217 5.40 26.91 7.82
N VAL A 218 4.06 26.99 7.81
CA VAL A 218 3.34 28.29 7.85
C VAL A 218 3.68 29.09 9.10
N LYS A 219 3.84 28.44 10.26
CA LYS A 219 4.27 29.14 11.49
C LYS A 219 5.71 29.63 11.41
N LEU A 220 6.59 28.90 10.73
CA LEU A 220 7.98 29.26 10.50
C LEU A 220 8.12 30.46 9.53
N LEU A 221 7.20 30.61 8.57
CA LEU A 221 7.13 31.69 7.58
C LEU A 221 6.69 33.04 8.20
N LYS A 222 7.47 33.53 9.15
CA LYS A 222 7.32 34.85 9.78
C LYS A 222 8.65 35.62 9.74
N LYS A 223 8.61 36.95 9.88
CA LYS A 223 9.81 37.79 10.02
C LYS A 223 10.66 37.36 11.24
N PRO A 224 11.98 37.59 11.24
CA PRO A 224 12.80 38.10 10.13
C PRO A 224 13.07 37.05 9.02
N TYR A 225 13.73 37.46 7.94
CA TYR A 225 14.19 36.61 6.82
C TYR A 225 13.09 35.98 5.94
N LEU A 226 11.93 36.62 5.85
CA LEU A 226 10.79 36.06 5.12
C LEU A 226 11.12 35.72 3.65
N LYS A 227 11.86 36.59 2.94
CA LYS A 227 12.29 36.35 1.55
C LYS A 227 13.10 35.06 1.42
N ILE A 228 14.11 34.87 2.27
CA ILE A 228 14.99 33.68 2.25
C ILE A 228 14.16 32.41 2.53
N LYS A 229 13.27 32.45 3.52
CA LYS A 229 12.42 31.31 3.85
C LYS A 229 11.50 30.90 2.69
N TYR A 230 10.93 31.87 1.98
CA TYR A 230 10.15 31.59 0.76
C TYR A 230 11.00 31.05 -0.37
N VAL A 231 12.21 31.57 -0.59
CA VAL A 231 13.14 31.03 -1.61
C VAL A 231 13.46 29.56 -1.32
N ILE A 232 13.77 29.22 -0.07
CA ILE A 232 14.03 27.82 0.33
C ILE A 232 12.79 26.95 0.10
N LEU A 233 11.61 27.40 0.54
CA LEU A 233 10.38 26.65 0.36
C LEU A 233 10.04 26.44 -1.12
N CYS A 234 10.14 27.48 -1.95
CA CYS A 234 9.92 27.37 -3.39
C CYS A 234 10.92 26.43 -4.04
N GLY A 235 12.21 26.48 -3.63
CA GLY A 235 13.23 25.55 -4.11
C GLY A 235 12.89 24.09 -3.78
N LEU A 236 12.44 23.80 -2.56
CA LEU A 236 12.02 22.45 -2.15
C LEU A 236 10.78 21.97 -2.91
N ILE A 237 9.79 22.85 -3.11
CA ILE A 237 8.58 22.51 -3.89
C ILE A 237 8.94 22.25 -5.36
N LEU A 238 9.79 23.09 -5.97
CA LEU A 238 10.24 22.91 -7.35
C LEU A 238 11.04 21.61 -7.50
N TRP A 239 11.93 21.30 -6.56
CA TRP A 239 12.66 20.03 -6.56
C TRP A 239 11.69 18.85 -6.49
N GLN A 240 10.70 18.89 -5.59
CA GLN A 240 9.67 17.85 -5.49
C GLN A 240 8.93 17.65 -6.82
N ILE A 241 8.51 18.74 -7.47
CA ILE A 241 7.81 18.70 -8.77
C ILE A 241 8.70 18.07 -9.85
N ILE A 242 9.94 18.53 -9.98
CA ILE A 242 10.89 18.04 -11.00
C ILE A 242 11.18 16.55 -10.77
N SER A 243 11.45 16.16 -9.52
CA SER A 243 11.73 14.78 -9.13
C SER A 243 10.60 13.84 -9.57
N VAL A 244 9.35 14.17 -9.25
CA VAL A 244 8.20 13.34 -9.62
C VAL A 244 7.94 13.35 -11.13
N ILE A 245 7.92 14.53 -11.77
CA ILE A 245 7.60 14.65 -13.20
C ILE A 245 8.65 13.96 -14.07
N SER A 246 9.92 13.95 -13.67
CA SER A 246 11.00 13.27 -14.39
C SER A 246 10.78 11.76 -14.58
N VAL A 247 9.91 11.16 -13.77
CA VAL A 247 9.59 9.73 -13.83
C VAL A 247 8.35 9.45 -14.70
N TYR A 248 7.72 10.48 -15.28
CA TYR A 248 6.63 10.29 -16.24
C TYR A 248 7.07 9.40 -17.41
N PRO A 249 6.24 8.44 -17.85
CA PRO A 249 4.89 8.10 -17.38
C PRO A 249 4.84 7.00 -16.30
N SER A 250 5.98 6.61 -15.73
CA SER A 250 6.17 5.46 -14.82
C SER A 250 6.10 5.84 -13.33
N PHE A 251 5.16 6.71 -12.93
CA PHE A 251 5.10 7.23 -11.55
C PHE A 251 5.05 6.15 -10.47
N LEU A 252 4.46 4.98 -10.75
CA LEU A 252 4.43 3.88 -9.80
C LEU A 252 5.85 3.45 -9.40
N ALA A 253 6.78 3.44 -10.36
CA ALA A 253 8.18 3.11 -10.16
C ALA A 253 9.02 4.28 -9.60
N TYR A 254 8.42 5.39 -9.14
CA TYR A 254 9.18 6.47 -8.51
C TYR A 254 9.91 5.97 -7.26
N PHE A 255 11.23 6.16 -7.23
CA PHE A 255 12.05 6.10 -6.02
C PHE A 255 12.86 7.39 -5.99
N ASN A 256 13.10 7.93 -4.81
CA ASN A 256 13.85 9.17 -4.67
C ASN A 256 15.34 8.96 -4.98
N GLU A 257 16.05 10.08 -5.06
CA GLU A 257 17.43 10.16 -5.50
C GLU A 257 18.38 9.41 -4.55
N ALA A 258 18.05 9.32 -3.25
CA ALA A 258 18.85 8.58 -2.27
C ALA A 258 18.80 7.06 -2.48
N ALA A 259 17.75 6.54 -3.13
CA ALA A 259 17.66 5.15 -3.55
C ALA A 259 18.23 4.92 -4.96
N GLY A 260 18.82 5.93 -5.58
CA GLY A 260 19.32 5.87 -6.95
C GLY A 260 18.24 5.98 -8.03
N GLY A 261 17.06 6.52 -7.68
CA GLY A 261 15.99 6.75 -8.63
C GLY A 261 15.23 5.48 -9.05
N PRO A 262 14.29 5.61 -10.00
CA PRO A 262 13.48 4.49 -10.49
C PRO A 262 14.33 3.33 -11.06
N ASP A 263 15.51 3.63 -11.61
CA ASP A 263 16.42 2.64 -12.19
C ASP A 263 16.99 1.63 -11.20
N LYS A 264 17.13 2.02 -9.91
CA LYS A 264 17.72 1.19 -8.86
C LYS A 264 16.73 0.74 -7.80
N GLY A 265 15.47 1.21 -7.86
CA GLY A 265 14.45 0.85 -6.88
C GLY A 265 14.26 -0.65 -6.69
N HIS A 266 14.44 -1.44 -7.77
CA HIS A 266 14.22 -2.90 -7.80
C HIS A 266 15.20 -3.66 -6.92
N LEU A 267 16.32 -3.04 -6.54
CA LEU A 267 17.28 -3.58 -5.59
C LEU A 267 16.77 -3.49 -4.13
N TYR A 268 15.78 -2.63 -3.86
CA TYR A 268 15.24 -2.44 -2.51
C TYR A 268 13.91 -3.15 -2.33
N THR A 269 12.97 -2.96 -3.26
CA THR A 269 11.65 -3.59 -3.22
C THR A 269 11.02 -3.56 -4.60
N VAL A 270 10.12 -4.50 -4.86
CA VAL A 270 9.45 -4.69 -6.15
C VAL A 270 7.94 -4.69 -5.93
N ASP A 271 7.17 -5.59 -6.55
CA ASP A 271 5.72 -5.69 -6.39
C ASP A 271 4.97 -4.41 -6.83
N SER A 272 3.85 -4.14 -6.19
CA SER A 272 3.13 -2.87 -6.25
C SER A 272 3.93 -1.59 -5.97
N ASN A 273 5.17 -1.66 -5.48
CA ASN A 273 6.05 -0.48 -5.48
C ASN A 273 6.55 -0.12 -6.88
N MET A 274 6.33 -0.95 -7.90
CA MET A 274 6.75 -0.68 -9.30
C MET A 274 5.72 -1.07 -10.33
N ASP A 275 5.07 -2.20 -10.13
CA ASP A 275 4.30 -2.87 -11.17
C ASP A 275 2.94 -3.27 -10.63
N TRP A 276 1.89 -2.93 -11.36
CA TRP A 276 0.57 -3.52 -11.20
C TRP A 276 -0.03 -3.94 -12.55
N GLY A 277 0.83 -4.00 -13.57
CA GLY A 277 0.54 -4.44 -14.92
C GLY A 277 0.54 -3.34 -15.98
N GLN A 278 0.81 -2.09 -15.62
CA GLN A 278 0.76 -0.94 -16.53
C GLN A 278 1.77 -1.01 -17.69
N ASP A 279 2.88 -1.72 -17.52
CA ASP A 279 3.99 -1.72 -18.48
C ASP A 279 3.87 -2.78 -19.58
N LEU A 280 2.87 -3.66 -19.53
CA LEU A 280 2.61 -4.63 -20.59
C LEU A 280 2.30 -3.96 -21.94
N GLN A 281 1.52 -2.87 -21.91
CA GLN A 281 1.25 -2.08 -23.12
C GLN A 281 2.53 -1.43 -23.67
N ARG A 282 3.40 -0.93 -22.78
CA ARG A 282 4.68 -0.32 -23.17
C ARG A 282 5.65 -1.35 -23.71
N LEU A 283 5.63 -2.57 -23.17
CA LEU A 283 6.37 -3.70 -23.72
C LEU A 283 5.91 -3.98 -25.15
N ASN A 284 4.60 -4.03 -25.41
CA ASN A 284 4.08 -4.21 -26.76
C ASN A 284 4.57 -3.12 -27.72
N GLN A 285 4.51 -1.84 -27.32
CA GLN A 285 5.02 -0.72 -28.11
C GLN A 285 6.51 -0.87 -28.42
N TRP A 286 7.31 -1.34 -27.46
CA TRP A 286 8.72 -1.61 -27.67
C TRP A 286 8.95 -2.76 -28.65
N LEU A 287 8.15 -3.84 -28.60
CA LEU A 287 8.24 -4.95 -29.56
C LEU A 287 7.92 -4.48 -30.98
N GLU A 288 6.85 -3.69 -31.17
CA GLU A 288 6.50 -3.12 -32.48
C GLU A 288 7.64 -2.25 -33.02
N LYS A 289 8.17 -1.35 -32.20
CA LYS A 289 9.24 -0.42 -32.59
C LYS A 289 10.52 -1.15 -33.03
N ASN A 290 10.81 -2.31 -32.45
CA ASN A 290 12.01 -3.09 -32.73
C ASN A 290 11.77 -4.27 -33.68
N ASN A 291 10.57 -4.41 -34.28
CA ASN A 291 10.19 -5.50 -35.17
C ASN A 291 10.40 -6.90 -34.55
N ILE A 292 10.13 -7.04 -33.25
CA ILE A 292 10.24 -8.31 -32.54
C ILE A 292 8.91 -9.03 -32.60
N ASN A 293 8.90 -10.19 -33.27
CA ASN A 293 7.69 -10.96 -33.53
C ASN A 293 7.44 -12.10 -32.53
N LYS A 294 8.37 -12.34 -31.61
CA LYS A 294 8.22 -13.35 -30.56
C LYS A 294 9.03 -12.97 -29.32
N ILE A 295 8.41 -13.08 -28.15
CA ILE A 295 9.05 -12.85 -26.86
C ILE A 295 8.54 -13.85 -25.83
N TYR A 296 9.45 -14.43 -25.08
CA TYR A 296 9.13 -15.19 -23.87
C TYR A 296 8.88 -14.23 -22.73
N LEU A 297 7.80 -14.41 -21.99
CA LEU A 297 7.39 -13.45 -20.96
C LEU A 297 6.98 -14.17 -19.67
N ASP A 298 7.65 -13.80 -18.58
CA ASP A 298 7.23 -14.08 -17.20
C ASP A 298 6.79 -12.78 -16.52
N TYR A 299 5.49 -12.63 -16.30
CA TYR A 299 4.83 -11.36 -16.07
C TYR A 299 4.04 -11.33 -14.77
N PHE A 300 4.34 -10.36 -13.92
CA PHE A 300 3.74 -10.20 -12.59
C PHE A 300 2.35 -9.55 -12.62
N GLY A 301 2.10 -8.66 -13.58
CA GLY A 301 0.90 -7.84 -13.59
C GLY A 301 -0.39 -8.62 -13.83
N GLY A 302 -1.53 -7.98 -13.56
CA GLY A 302 -2.86 -8.59 -13.71
C GLY A 302 -3.49 -8.47 -15.10
N SER A 303 -2.78 -7.90 -16.09
CA SER A 303 -3.30 -7.69 -17.45
C SER A 303 -3.21 -8.96 -18.30
N ASP A 304 -4.11 -9.13 -19.27
CA ASP A 304 -4.11 -10.27 -20.18
C ASP A 304 -2.98 -10.18 -21.23
N THR A 305 -1.95 -11.02 -21.09
CA THR A 305 -0.80 -11.07 -21.99
C THR A 305 -1.18 -11.42 -23.43
N LYS A 306 -2.15 -12.32 -23.63
CA LYS A 306 -2.59 -12.75 -24.98
C LYS A 306 -3.33 -11.63 -25.69
N TYR A 307 -4.12 -10.84 -24.97
CA TYR A 307 -4.80 -9.68 -25.55
C TYR A 307 -3.81 -8.61 -26.06
N TYR A 308 -2.81 -8.27 -25.26
CA TYR A 308 -1.86 -7.19 -25.60
C TYR A 308 -0.80 -7.60 -26.60
N LEU A 309 -0.25 -8.82 -26.48
CA LEU A 309 0.90 -9.26 -27.27
C LEU A 309 0.53 -10.20 -28.43
N LYS A 310 -0.69 -10.77 -28.42
CA LYS A 310 -1.20 -11.66 -29.47
C LYS A 310 -0.20 -12.79 -29.79
N GLU A 311 0.06 -13.03 -31.07
CA GLU A 311 0.99 -14.04 -31.59
C GLU A 311 2.45 -13.84 -31.15
N LYS A 312 2.81 -12.66 -30.63
CA LYS A 312 4.17 -12.39 -30.15
C LYS A 312 4.44 -13.04 -28.79
N TYR A 313 3.41 -13.38 -28.04
CA TYR A 313 3.55 -13.91 -26.69
C TYR A 313 3.94 -15.39 -26.68
N ALA A 314 5.04 -15.69 -26.00
CA ALA A 314 5.37 -17.03 -25.54
C ALA A 314 5.40 -17.05 -24.01
N GLN A 315 4.75 -18.04 -23.41
CA GLN A 315 4.73 -18.17 -21.95
C GLN A 315 6.11 -18.60 -21.41
N TRP A 316 6.53 -17.95 -20.33
CA TRP A 316 7.69 -18.34 -19.53
C TRP A 316 7.33 -18.31 -18.04
N TRP A 317 8.12 -19.00 -17.21
CA TRP A 317 8.06 -18.92 -15.75
C TRP A 317 9.43 -19.27 -15.17
N GLY A 318 9.71 -18.79 -13.96
CA GLY A 318 11.01 -18.88 -13.30
C GLY A 318 11.67 -20.26 -13.28
N ASP A 319 10.96 -21.28 -12.79
CA ASP A 319 11.52 -22.62 -12.55
C ASP A 319 11.71 -23.47 -13.83
N ARG A 320 11.54 -22.88 -15.02
CA ARG A 320 11.72 -23.56 -16.30
C ARG A 320 13.21 -23.69 -16.65
N ASP A 321 13.61 -24.81 -17.26
CA ASP A 321 15.01 -24.99 -17.68
C ASP A 321 15.37 -23.96 -18.76
N LYS A 322 16.42 -23.16 -18.52
CA LYS A 322 16.91 -22.17 -19.49
C LYS A 322 17.23 -22.77 -20.85
N LYS A 323 17.58 -24.07 -20.92
CA LYS A 323 17.83 -24.79 -22.18
C LYS A 323 16.61 -24.90 -23.08
N GLU A 324 15.40 -24.74 -22.52
CA GLU A 324 14.16 -24.71 -23.31
C GLU A 324 13.96 -23.37 -24.04
N LEU A 325 14.72 -22.34 -23.69
CA LEU A 325 14.67 -21.05 -24.38
C LEU A 325 15.56 -21.13 -25.64
N PRO A 326 15.01 -20.99 -26.86
CA PRO A 326 15.82 -21.05 -28.07
C PRO A 326 16.86 -19.92 -28.13
N GLN A 327 18.06 -20.23 -28.58
CA GLN A 327 19.12 -19.23 -28.80
C GLN A 327 18.63 -18.12 -29.74
N GLY A 328 18.99 -16.87 -29.43
CA GLY A 328 18.53 -15.67 -30.12
C GLY A 328 17.16 -15.15 -29.66
N SER A 329 16.51 -15.79 -28.69
CA SER A 329 15.20 -15.38 -28.21
C SER A 329 15.27 -14.16 -27.28
N TYR A 330 14.19 -13.37 -27.30
CA TYR A 330 13.96 -12.35 -26.28
C TYR A 330 13.23 -12.95 -25.09
N LEU A 331 13.68 -12.61 -23.88
CA LEU A 331 13.01 -12.94 -22.62
C LEU A 331 12.71 -11.65 -21.86
N ALA A 332 11.43 -11.38 -21.60
CA ALA A 332 10.98 -10.32 -20.71
C ALA A 332 10.59 -10.91 -19.35
N VAL A 333 11.10 -10.32 -18.26
CA VAL A 333 10.77 -10.74 -16.89
C VAL A 333 10.36 -9.51 -16.08
N SER A 334 9.19 -9.56 -15.45
CA SER A 334 8.79 -8.54 -14.47
C SER A 334 9.79 -8.50 -13.31
N ALA A 335 10.18 -7.30 -12.87
CA ALA A 335 11.12 -7.05 -11.79
C ALA A 335 10.75 -7.83 -10.52
N THR A 336 9.45 -7.96 -10.22
CA THR A 336 8.94 -8.73 -9.09
C THR A 336 9.35 -10.20 -9.14
N PHE A 337 9.19 -10.86 -10.29
CA PHE A 337 9.58 -12.25 -10.45
C PHE A 337 11.08 -12.41 -10.60
N LEU A 338 11.74 -11.46 -11.28
CA LEU A 338 13.19 -11.45 -11.39
C LEU A 338 13.86 -11.39 -10.01
N GLN A 339 13.46 -10.43 -9.16
CA GLN A 339 14.03 -10.26 -7.83
C GLN A 339 13.54 -11.34 -6.85
N GLY A 340 12.28 -11.77 -6.97
CA GLY A 340 11.77 -12.92 -6.21
C GLY A 340 12.54 -14.21 -6.51
N GLY A 341 12.97 -14.39 -7.76
CA GLY A 341 13.79 -15.53 -8.19
C GLY A 341 15.27 -15.41 -7.89
N ARG A 342 15.80 -14.22 -7.60
CA ARG A 342 17.22 -14.00 -7.27
C ARG A 342 17.48 -13.76 -5.78
N GLY A 343 16.46 -13.35 -5.04
CA GLY A 343 16.59 -13.01 -3.65
C GLY A 343 17.01 -14.19 -2.79
N LYS A 344 17.80 -13.90 -1.76
CA LYS A 344 18.27 -14.91 -0.80
C LYS A 344 17.11 -15.33 0.09
N PRO A 345 16.76 -16.62 0.17
CA PRO A 345 15.67 -17.07 1.02
C PRO A 345 16.04 -16.85 2.49
N VAL A 346 15.13 -16.23 3.26
CA VAL A 346 15.27 -16.16 4.71
C VAL A 346 15.09 -17.55 5.34
N GLN A 347 15.55 -17.72 6.58
CA GLN A 347 15.36 -18.97 7.30
C GLN A 347 13.88 -19.37 7.39
N GLY A 348 13.56 -20.60 6.98
CA GLY A 348 12.19 -21.13 6.98
C GLY A 348 11.37 -20.82 5.72
N PHE A 349 11.95 -20.13 4.73
CA PHE A 349 11.34 -19.99 3.41
C PHE A 349 11.46 -21.30 2.62
N THR A 350 10.34 -21.80 2.10
CA THR A 350 10.25 -23.15 1.49
C THR A 350 9.96 -23.14 -0.01
N SER A 351 9.68 -21.98 -0.61
CA SER A 351 9.45 -21.88 -2.06
C SER A 351 10.77 -21.86 -2.83
N SER A 352 10.72 -22.13 -4.13
CA SER A 352 11.88 -22.08 -5.02
C SER A 352 12.53 -20.69 -5.02
N SER A 353 13.85 -20.68 -5.16
CA SER A 353 14.68 -19.47 -5.24
C SER A 353 15.92 -19.77 -6.11
N GLY A 354 16.59 -18.73 -6.60
CA GLY A 354 17.75 -18.84 -7.47
C GLY A 354 17.45 -19.12 -8.96
N PHE A 355 16.19 -19.28 -9.34
CA PHE A 355 15.78 -19.69 -10.70
C PHE A 355 16.06 -18.64 -11.80
N TYR A 356 16.40 -17.40 -11.42
CA TYR A 356 16.83 -16.35 -12.35
C TYR A 356 18.28 -15.87 -12.14
N ASN A 357 19.10 -16.59 -11.36
CA ASN A 357 20.51 -16.22 -11.16
C ASN A 357 21.32 -16.30 -12.47
N TRP A 358 20.95 -17.20 -13.38
CA TRP A 358 21.61 -17.34 -14.68
C TRP A 358 21.47 -16.10 -15.57
N LEU A 359 20.48 -15.23 -15.30
CA LEU A 359 20.33 -13.94 -15.99
C LEU A 359 21.30 -12.88 -15.47
N ASP A 360 22.11 -13.15 -14.43
CA ASP A 360 23.15 -12.23 -13.97
C ASP A 360 24.32 -12.14 -14.98
N ASP A 361 24.47 -13.15 -15.83
CA ASP A 361 25.44 -13.18 -16.93
C ASP A 361 24.98 -12.37 -18.15
N TYR A 362 23.79 -11.76 -18.09
CA TYR A 362 23.17 -11.02 -19.19
C TYR A 362 22.84 -9.58 -18.78
N GLU A 363 23.23 -8.62 -19.62
CA GLU A 363 22.73 -7.26 -19.51
C GLU A 363 21.35 -7.13 -20.18
N PRO A 364 20.36 -6.49 -19.53
CA PRO A 364 19.07 -6.26 -20.15
C PRO A 364 19.20 -5.28 -21.32
N VAL A 365 18.73 -5.69 -22.49
CA VAL A 365 18.69 -4.87 -23.72
C VAL A 365 17.64 -3.76 -23.63
N ALA A 366 16.66 -3.88 -22.74
CA ALA A 366 15.71 -2.83 -22.42
C ALA A 366 15.13 -2.98 -21.00
N LYS A 367 14.74 -1.85 -20.41
CA LYS A 367 13.91 -1.78 -19.20
C LYS A 367 12.62 -1.04 -19.53
N ILE A 368 11.50 -1.74 -19.51
CA ILE A 368 10.20 -1.16 -19.85
C ILE A 368 9.54 -0.65 -18.58
N GLY A 369 9.39 0.67 -18.50
CA GLY A 369 8.75 1.35 -17.35
C GLY A 369 9.41 1.10 -16.00
N TYR A 370 10.69 0.67 -16.00
CA TYR A 370 11.46 0.22 -14.83
C TYR A 370 10.96 -1.09 -14.19
N SER A 371 9.88 -1.68 -14.70
CA SER A 371 9.23 -2.84 -14.08
C SER A 371 9.36 -4.14 -14.88
N ILE A 372 9.72 -4.10 -16.17
CA ILE A 372 9.96 -5.29 -16.99
C ILE A 372 11.35 -5.21 -17.61
N PHE A 373 12.17 -6.22 -17.36
CA PHE A 373 13.54 -6.33 -17.87
C PHE A 373 13.54 -7.24 -19.09
N VAL A 374 14.05 -6.77 -20.22
CA VAL A 374 14.13 -7.53 -21.46
C VAL A 374 15.58 -7.94 -21.70
N TYR A 375 15.79 -9.22 -21.93
CA TYR A 375 17.08 -9.84 -22.22
C TYR A 375 17.04 -10.45 -23.62
N LYS A 376 18.20 -10.49 -24.27
CA LYS A 376 18.41 -11.25 -25.49
C LYS A 376 19.34 -12.41 -25.17
N ILE A 377 18.87 -13.64 -25.38
CA ILE A 377 19.56 -14.85 -24.92
C ILE A 377 20.30 -15.48 -26.09
N ASP A 378 21.58 -15.14 -26.21
CA ASP A 378 22.43 -15.51 -27.35
C ASP A 378 23.41 -16.67 -27.05
N ASN A 379 23.47 -17.21 -25.82
CA ASN A 379 24.40 -18.27 -25.40
C ASN A 379 23.73 -19.54 -24.85
#